data_AF-A0A5A7WIQ8-F1
#
_entry.id   AF-A0A5A7WIQ8-F1
#
_cell.length_a   1.000
_cell.length_b   1.000
_cell.length_c   1.000
_cell.angle_alpha   90.00
_cell.angle_beta   90.00
_cell.angle_gamma   90.00
#
_symmetry.space_group_name_H-M   'P 1'
#
loop_
_entity.id
_entity.type
_entity.pdbx_description
1 polymer ?
#
loop_
_entity_poly.entity_id
_entity_poly.type
_entity_poly.pdbx_seq_one_letter_code
_entity_poly.pdbx_strand_id
1 'polypeptide(L)'
;MTLILVIDIDGDVDQSGLERLRTHLNLKKQGRLTDDWDEEFGYRIIEEASGQRINIALFRNSDESWKISVLATSQPDPGSDDLTLLRTELVEGVAAAGFQATVRAEPTFGSRP
;
A
#
# COMPACT_ATOMS: atom_id res chain seq x y z
N MET A 1 -12.55 -1.20 10.36
CA MET A 1 -11.91 -0.79 9.10
C MET A 1 -12.01 -1.96 8.13
N THR A 2 -12.27 -1.70 6.87
CA THR A 2 -12.46 -2.68 5.80
C THR A 2 -11.27 -2.61 4.86
N LEU A 3 -10.68 -3.74 4.49
CA LEU A 3 -9.64 -3.81 3.47
C LEU A 3 -10.29 -3.67 2.09
N ILE A 4 -9.89 -2.68 1.32
CA ILE A 4 -10.60 -2.27 0.09
C ILE A 4 -9.74 -2.38 -1.16
N LEU A 5 -8.41 -2.39 -1.01
CA LEU A 5 -7.46 -2.53 -2.10
C LEU A 5 -6.17 -3.16 -1.57
N VAL A 6 -5.62 -4.10 -2.35
CA VAL A 6 -4.29 -4.67 -2.12
C VAL A 6 -3.52 -4.64 -3.43
N ILE A 7 -2.30 -4.11 -3.37
CA ILE A 7 -1.37 -4.04 -4.50
C ILE A 7 -0.10 -4.76 -4.09
N ASP A 8 0.20 -5.87 -4.77
CA ASP A 8 1.47 -6.57 -4.61
C ASP A 8 2.56 -5.83 -5.38
N ILE A 9 3.76 -5.77 -4.80
CA ILE A 9 4.94 -5.16 -5.38
C ILE A 9 5.91 -6.28 -5.75
N ASP A 10 6.29 -6.38 -7.02
CA ASP A 10 7.21 -7.42 -7.48
C ASP A 10 8.68 -6.99 -7.29
N GLY A 11 9.50 -7.91 -6.78
CA GLY A 11 10.93 -7.75 -6.57
C GLY A 11 11.33 -7.46 -5.13
N ASP A 12 12.64 -7.53 -4.86
CA ASP A 12 13.20 -7.27 -3.55
C ASP A 12 13.31 -5.76 -3.29
N VAL A 13 12.88 -5.33 -2.10
CA VAL A 13 12.94 -3.92 -1.70
C VAL A 13 14.09 -3.71 -0.73
N ASP A 14 15.21 -3.20 -1.25
CA ASP A 14 16.32 -2.72 -0.43
C ASP A 14 16.03 -1.35 0.22
N GLN A 15 16.96 -0.83 1.02
CA GLN A 15 16.78 0.44 1.72
C GLN A 15 16.51 1.62 0.76
N SER A 16 17.19 1.68 -0.37
CA SER A 16 17.00 2.74 -1.36
C SER A 16 15.66 2.59 -2.08
N GLY A 17 15.24 1.37 -2.37
CA GLY A 17 13.92 1.04 -2.92
C GLY A 17 12.79 1.44 -1.99
N LEU A 18 12.94 1.13 -0.69
CA LEU A 18 11.98 1.51 0.34
C LEU A 18 11.83 3.03 0.45
N GLU A 19 12.95 3.77 0.37
CA GLU A 19 12.91 5.23 0.37
C GLU A 19 12.19 5.78 -0.88
N ARG A 20 12.47 5.24 -2.06
CA ARG A 20 11.74 5.61 -3.29
C ARG A 20 10.24 5.33 -3.16
N LEU A 21 9.84 4.14 -2.67
CA LEU A 21 8.44 3.81 -2.45
C LEU A 21 7.77 4.80 -1.50
N ARG A 22 8.39 5.10 -0.36
CA ARG A 22 7.85 6.09 0.59
C ARG A 22 7.70 7.46 -0.04
N THR A 23 8.68 7.92 -0.81
CA THR A 23 8.63 9.22 -1.48
C THR A 23 7.53 9.27 -2.54
N HIS A 24 7.48 8.30 -3.46
CA HIS A 24 6.53 8.32 -4.57
C HIS A 24 5.09 8.02 -4.16
N LEU A 25 4.88 7.32 -3.03
CA LEU A 25 3.55 7.06 -2.47
C LEU A 25 3.15 8.08 -1.38
N ASN A 26 4.01 9.04 -1.09
CA ASN A 26 3.85 10.05 -0.04
C ASN A 26 3.54 9.43 1.34
N LEU A 27 4.33 8.42 1.72
CA LEU A 27 4.21 7.72 3.00
C LEU A 27 5.07 8.37 4.06
N LYS A 28 4.53 8.47 5.28
CA LYS A 28 5.32 8.69 6.48
C LYS A 28 6.17 7.45 6.74
N LYS A 29 7.42 7.67 7.16
CA LYS A 29 8.36 6.59 7.51
C LYS A 29 7.85 5.83 8.74
N GLN A 30 7.83 4.50 8.63
CA GLN A 30 7.61 3.54 9.71
C GLN A 30 8.47 2.31 9.45
N GLY A 31 8.91 1.59 10.48
CA GLY A 31 9.69 0.35 10.31
C GLY A 31 11.14 0.53 9.82
N ARG A 32 11.97 -0.49 10.10
CA ARG A 32 13.40 -0.56 9.76
C ARG A 32 13.71 -1.92 9.14
N LEU A 33 14.31 -1.95 7.95
CA LEU A 33 14.56 -3.22 7.23
C LEU A 33 15.47 -4.19 8.00
N THR A 34 16.32 -3.66 8.86
CA THR A 34 17.22 -4.42 9.74
C THR A 34 16.51 -5.03 10.96
N ASP A 35 15.22 -4.72 11.15
CA ASP A 35 14.39 -5.31 12.19
C ASP A 35 13.52 -6.39 11.54
N ASP A 36 13.80 -7.64 11.85
CA ASP A 36 13.12 -8.79 11.25
C ASP A 36 11.67 -8.94 11.75
N TRP A 37 11.29 -8.17 12.79
CA TRP A 37 9.94 -8.14 13.34
C TRP A 37 9.07 -7.01 12.75
N ASP A 38 9.68 -6.02 12.11
CA ASP A 38 8.92 -4.96 11.45
C ASP A 38 8.27 -5.53 10.18
N GLU A 39 6.93 -5.43 10.12
CA GLU A 39 6.13 -5.78 8.95
C GLU A 39 5.59 -4.53 8.24
N GLU A 40 5.38 -3.41 8.94
CA GLU A 40 4.88 -2.17 8.37
C GLU A 40 6.02 -1.15 8.15
N PHE A 41 6.18 -0.72 6.90
CA PHE A 41 7.30 0.08 6.45
C PHE A 41 6.95 1.49 5.99
N GLY A 42 5.69 1.89 6.10
CA GLY A 42 5.28 3.27 5.88
C GLY A 42 3.78 3.39 5.75
N TYR A 43 3.25 4.57 6.08
CA TYR A 43 1.80 4.78 6.04
C TYR A 43 1.42 6.19 5.58
N ARG A 44 0.22 6.30 5.02
CA ARG A 44 -0.44 7.56 4.67
C ARG A 44 -1.91 7.47 5.08
N ILE A 45 -2.40 8.52 5.70
CA ILE A 45 -3.81 8.63 6.10
C ILE A 45 -4.43 9.75 5.28
N ILE A 46 -5.53 9.46 4.62
CA ILE A 46 -6.38 10.44 3.94
C ILE A 46 -7.65 10.58 4.77
N GLU A 47 -7.99 11.81 5.12
CA GLU A 47 -9.24 12.16 5.80
C GLU A 47 -10.13 12.89 4.80
N GLU A 48 -11.31 12.33 4.54
CA GLU A 48 -12.31 12.94 3.67
C GLU A 48 -13.23 13.88 4.47
N ALA A 49 -13.83 14.86 3.79
CA ALA A 49 -14.76 15.81 4.42
C ALA A 49 -15.99 15.12 5.04
N SER A 50 -16.34 13.92 4.57
CA SER A 50 -17.40 13.06 5.10
C SER A 50 -17.07 12.46 6.48
N GLY A 51 -15.83 12.60 6.96
CA GLY A 51 -15.31 11.91 8.14
C GLY A 51 -14.83 10.49 7.85
N GLN A 52 -14.90 10.03 6.59
CA GLN A 52 -14.31 8.78 6.16
C GLN A 52 -12.78 8.89 6.20
N ARG A 53 -12.12 7.82 6.67
CA ARG A 53 -10.66 7.73 6.72
C ARG A 53 -10.17 6.55 5.91
N ILE A 54 -9.20 6.82 5.04
CA ILE A 54 -8.48 5.82 4.26
C ILE A 54 -7.05 5.74 4.81
N ASN A 55 -6.63 4.55 5.21
CA ASN A 55 -5.28 4.24 5.65
C ASN A 55 -4.59 3.41 4.57
N ILE A 56 -3.46 3.91 4.07
CA ILE A 56 -2.61 3.25 3.10
C ILE A 56 -1.34 2.86 3.84
N ALA A 57 -0.99 1.58 3.83
CA ALA A 57 0.19 1.10 4.52
C ALA A 57 1.00 0.14 3.63
N LEU A 58 2.31 0.33 3.62
CA LEU A 58 3.29 -0.50 2.95
C LEU A 58 3.76 -1.60 3.90
N PHE A 59 3.64 -2.86 3.49
CA PHE A 59 3.98 -4.02 4.29
C PHE A 59 4.99 -4.93 3.59
N ARG A 60 5.83 -5.59 4.40
CA ARG A 60 6.56 -6.81 4.07
C ARG A 60 5.88 -7.97 4.78
N ASN A 61 5.48 -8.99 4.03
CA ASN A 61 4.92 -10.23 4.58
C ASN A 61 6.04 -11.12 5.15
N SER A 62 5.65 -12.18 5.86
CA SER A 62 6.58 -13.16 6.43
C SER A 62 7.35 -13.99 5.38
N ASP A 63 6.86 -14.05 4.14
CA ASP A 63 7.55 -14.66 3.00
C ASP A 63 8.41 -13.65 2.21
N GLU A 64 8.71 -12.50 2.82
CA GLU A 64 9.49 -11.39 2.27
C GLU A 64 8.83 -10.65 1.09
N SER A 65 7.61 -11.04 0.68
CA SER A 65 6.87 -10.33 -0.36
C SER A 65 6.35 -8.97 0.13
N TRP A 66 6.26 -8.00 -0.78
CA TRP A 66 5.85 -6.64 -0.48
C TRP A 66 4.46 -6.32 -1.00
N LYS A 67 3.71 -5.53 -0.23
CA LYS A 67 2.38 -5.08 -0.66
C LYS A 67 2.00 -3.72 -0.09
N ILE A 68 1.06 -3.06 -0.75
CA ILE A 68 0.31 -1.94 -0.21
C ILE A 68 -1.07 -2.45 0.19
N SER A 69 -1.48 -2.17 1.41
CA SER A 69 -2.83 -2.43 1.91
C SER A 69 -3.56 -1.12 2.13
N VAL A 70 -4.77 -1.00 1.60
CA VAL A 70 -5.63 0.17 1.79
C VAL A 70 -6.84 -0.24 2.60
N LEU A 71 -7.01 0.38 3.76
CA LEU A 71 -8.13 0.17 4.67
C LEU A 71 -8.98 1.43 4.78
N ALA A 72 -10.29 1.31 4.66
CA ALA A 72 -11.22 2.40 4.89
C ALA A 72 -12.08 2.18 6.15
N THR A 73 -12.60 3.25 6.74
CA THR A 73 -13.54 3.15 7.88
C THR A 73 -14.88 2.52 7.49
N SER A 74 -15.28 2.71 6.25
CA SER A 74 -16.48 2.19 5.59
C SER A 74 -16.10 1.58 4.25
N GLN A 75 -16.90 0.63 3.76
CA GLN A 75 -16.67 0.11 2.42
C GLN A 75 -17.07 1.19 1.39
N PRO A 76 -16.14 1.68 0.56
CA PRO A 76 -16.47 2.58 -0.53
C PRO A 76 -17.28 1.82 -1.58
N ASP A 77 -18.01 2.56 -2.41
CA ASP A 77 -18.56 1.99 -3.63
C ASP A 77 -17.39 1.46 -4.50
N PRO A 78 -17.34 0.16 -4.83
CA PRO A 78 -16.24 -0.41 -5.60
C PRO A 78 -16.08 0.20 -7.00
N GLY A 79 -17.11 0.88 -7.51
CA GLY A 79 -17.07 1.61 -8.77
C GLY A 79 -16.82 3.12 -8.63
N SER A 80 -16.51 3.63 -7.43
CA SER A 80 -16.30 5.07 -7.27
C SER A 80 -15.08 5.57 -8.04
N ASP A 81 -15.20 6.75 -8.63
CA ASP A 81 -14.10 7.42 -9.32
C ASP A 81 -12.92 7.63 -8.36
N ASP A 82 -13.19 7.91 -7.08
CA ASP A 82 -12.16 8.11 -6.06
C ASP A 82 -11.31 6.85 -5.81
N LEU A 83 -11.92 5.66 -5.73
CA LEU A 83 -11.17 4.42 -5.56
C LEU A 83 -10.36 4.08 -6.81
N THR A 84 -10.91 4.37 -7.99
CA THR A 84 -10.22 4.18 -9.27
C THR A 84 -9.01 5.10 -9.41
N LEU A 85 -9.16 6.37 -9.01
CA LEU A 85 -8.08 7.35 -8.98
C LEU A 85 -7.00 6.96 -7.98
N LEU A 86 -7.38 6.57 -6.76
CA LEU A 86 -6.42 6.11 -5.75
C LEU A 86 -5.66 4.86 -6.21
N ARG A 87 -6.35 3.89 -6.82
CA ARG A 87 -5.72 2.70 -7.40
C ARG A 87 -4.68 3.10 -8.45
N THR A 88 -5.03 4.01 -9.35
CA THR A 88 -4.14 4.49 -10.42
C THR A 88 -2.93 5.21 -9.83
N GLU A 89 -3.15 6.12 -8.89
CA GLU A 89 -2.11 6.85 -8.17
C GLU A 89 -1.09 5.91 -7.52
N LEU A 90 -1.56 4.89 -6.81
CA LEU A 90 -0.67 3.95 -6.12
C LEU A 90 0.12 3.07 -7.10
N VAL A 91 -0.52 2.59 -8.18
CA VAL A 91 0.17 1.82 -9.22
C VAL A 91 1.26 2.65 -9.91
N GLU A 92 0.94 3.89 -10.28
CA GLU A 92 1.90 4.82 -10.88
C GLU A 92 3.03 5.19 -9.90
N GLY A 93 2.72 5.36 -8.62
CA GLY A 93 3.72 5.61 -7.58
C GLY A 93 4.68 4.44 -7.38
N VAL A 94 4.19 3.20 -7.43
CA VAL A 94 5.05 2.00 -7.42
C VAL A 94 5.94 1.94 -8.66
N ALA A 95 5.38 2.22 -9.84
CA ALA A 95 6.14 2.27 -11.09
C ALA A 95 7.22 3.35 -11.06
N ALA A 96 6.90 4.55 -10.57
CA ALA A 96 7.85 5.66 -10.41
C ALA A 96 8.98 5.34 -9.42
N ALA A 97 8.72 4.51 -8.41
CA ALA A 97 9.74 4.00 -7.49
C ALA A 97 10.65 2.91 -8.11
N GLY A 98 10.35 2.46 -9.34
CA GLY A 98 11.13 1.49 -10.08
C GLY A 98 10.68 0.04 -9.92
N PHE A 99 9.46 -0.19 -9.44
CA PHE A 99 8.91 -1.53 -9.20
C PHE A 99 7.71 -1.82 -10.12
N GLN A 100 7.32 -3.09 -10.22
CA GLN A 100 6.07 -3.47 -10.86
C GLN A 100 4.99 -3.69 -9.81
N ALA A 101 3.75 -3.33 -10.15
CA ALA A 101 2.60 -3.43 -9.28
C ALA A 101 1.58 -4.41 -9.87
N THR A 102 1.11 -5.36 -9.07
CA THR A 102 -0.08 -6.16 -9.40
C THR A 102 -1.20 -5.87 -8.44
N VAL A 103 -2.34 -5.37 -8.94
CA VAL A 103 -3.55 -5.23 -8.14
C VAL A 103 -4.23 -6.58 -7.98
N ARG A 104 -4.53 -7.00 -6.75
CA ARG A 104 -5.27 -8.24 -6.51
C ARG A 104 -6.71 -8.11 -7.00
N ALA A 105 -7.26 -9.21 -7.52
CA ALA A 105 -8.67 -9.27 -7.92
C ALA A 105 -9.60 -9.15 -6.70
N GLU A 106 -9.21 -9.75 -5.57
CA GLU A 106 -9.88 -9.62 -4.29
C GLU A 106 -8.89 -9.13 -3.21
N PRO A 107 -9.27 -8.14 -2.39
CA PRO A 107 -8.40 -7.64 -1.32
C PRO A 107 -8.39 -8.62 -0.15
N THR A 108 -7.27 -9.35 0.00
CA THR A 108 -7.04 -10.30 1.10
C THR A 108 -5.82 -9.91 1.92
N PHE A 109 -5.82 -10.25 3.22
CA PHE A 109 -4.64 -10.11 4.06
C PHE A 109 -3.59 -11.19 3.74
N GLY A 110 -2.36 -11.00 4.24
CA GLY A 110 -1.24 -11.93 4.01
C GLY A 110 -0.62 -11.85 2.62
N SER A 111 0.16 -12.88 2.29
CA SER A 111 0.85 -13.06 1.01
C SER A 111 -0.10 -13.19 -0.18
N ARG A 112 0.47 -13.14 -1.39
CA ARG A 112 -0.28 -13.39 -2.62
C ARG A 112 -0.88 -14.82 -2.55
N PRO A 113 -2.17 -15.00 -2.90
CA PRO A 113 -2.77 -16.33 -2.97
C PRO A 113 -2.18 -17.18 -4.11
#